data_AF-A0A7X3FUP9-F1
#
_entry.id   AF-A0A7X3FUP9-F1
#
_cell.length_a   1.000
_cell.length_b   1.000
_cell.length_c   1.000
_cell.angle_alpha   90.00
_cell.angle_beta   90.00
_cell.angle_gamma   90.00
#
_symmetry.space_group_name_H-M   'P 1'
#
loop_
_entity.id
_entity.type
_entity.pdbx_description
1 polymer ?
#
loop_
_entity_poly.entity_id
_entity_poly.type
_entity_poly.pdbx_seq_one_letter_code
_entity_poly.pdbx_strand_id
1 'polypeptide(L)'
;MAAIVSSILGLISLFVSTRTTRGLHSERLAADTRIAQQKSDADIALAEKKLELDRSLADWKRRTEFAEEILADFYRARDVFNDSRRPFAMAGEGQSRPGRIDSDSDLERYRDALYTPFERLSREREFLASITSKKFRFMALFGRHTGEAFETLTSAYNQVSSATGMLINLPTRDVTSSTKRLEAIIGWALEDDPIKTKIDEAVATVEIACAPWLTSTPA
;
A
#
# COMPACT_ATOMS: atom_id res chain seq x y z
N MET A 1 100.66 -1.36 3.53
CA MET A 1 99.66 -0.74 2.64
C MET A 1 98.37 -1.54 2.48
N ALA A 2 98.34 -2.87 2.63
CA ALA A 2 97.12 -3.69 2.48
C ALA A 2 95.99 -3.38 3.49
N ALA A 3 96.32 -3.04 4.75
CA ALA A 3 95.31 -2.78 5.79
C ALA A 3 94.47 -1.50 5.59
N ILE A 4 95.02 -0.49 4.89
CA ILE A 4 94.35 0.80 4.66
C ILE A 4 93.34 0.70 3.50
N VAL A 5 93.63 -0.14 2.49
CA VAL A 5 92.71 -0.37 1.37
C VAL A 5 91.48 -1.17 1.83
N SER A 6 91.66 -2.08 2.79
CA SER A 6 90.57 -2.92 3.31
C SER A 6 89.57 -2.14 4.19
N SER A 7 90.03 -1.15 4.96
CA SER A 7 89.14 -0.31 5.78
C SER A 7 88.32 0.67 4.93
N ILE A 8 88.89 1.19 3.85
CA ILE A 8 88.17 2.06 2.91
C ILE A 8 87.09 1.28 2.14
N LEU A 9 87.38 0.05 1.69
CA LEU A 9 86.38 -0.82 1.06
C LEU A 9 85.23 -1.19 2.02
N GLY A 10 85.55 -1.38 3.31
CA GLY A 10 84.55 -1.61 4.36
C GLY A 10 83.60 -0.41 4.56
N LEU A 11 84.13 0.82 4.56
CA LEU A 11 83.31 2.03 4.70
C LEU A 11 82.43 2.29 3.48
N ILE A 12 82.94 2.03 2.27
CA ILE A 12 82.18 2.17 1.02
C ILE A 12 81.03 1.16 0.97
N SER A 13 81.30 -0.11 1.33
CA SER A 13 80.25 -1.15 1.35
C SER A 13 79.16 -0.88 2.41
N LEU A 14 79.54 -0.39 3.59
CA LEU A 14 78.59 0.08 4.62
C LEU A 14 77.75 1.26 4.15
N PHE A 15 78.36 2.22 3.45
CA PHE A 15 77.65 3.39 2.93
C PHE A 15 76.65 3.02 1.81
N VAL A 16 77.05 2.16 0.89
CA VAL A 16 76.16 1.65 -0.18
C VAL A 16 75.01 0.83 0.43
N SER A 17 75.31 -0.08 1.37
CA SER A 17 74.30 -0.89 2.05
C SER A 17 73.29 -0.02 2.78
N THR A 18 73.74 0.92 3.63
CA THR A 18 72.84 1.82 4.36
C THR A 18 71.99 2.70 3.45
N ARG A 19 72.51 3.17 2.30
CA ARG A 19 71.70 3.86 1.29
C ARG A 19 70.65 2.96 0.66
N THR A 20 71.02 1.74 0.27
CA THR A 20 70.06 0.78 -0.32
C THR A 20 68.96 0.39 0.67
N THR A 21 69.30 0.14 1.95
CA THR A 21 68.32 -0.20 2.99
C THR A 21 67.35 0.95 3.26
N ARG A 22 67.85 2.20 3.31
CA ARG A 22 66.99 3.38 3.47
C ARG A 22 66.09 3.62 2.26
N GLY A 23 66.61 3.45 1.05
CA GLY A 23 65.82 3.51 -0.19
C GLY A 23 64.69 2.48 -0.18
N LEU A 24 65.00 1.21 0.07
CA LEU A 24 64.03 0.12 0.15
C LEU A 24 62.96 0.37 1.23
N HIS A 25 63.33 0.89 2.40
CA HIS A 25 62.34 1.24 3.43
C HIS A 25 61.41 2.37 2.97
N SER A 26 61.94 3.40 2.32
CA SER A 26 61.12 4.51 1.82
C SER A 26 60.17 4.06 0.71
N GLU A 27 60.63 3.21 -0.21
CA GLU A 27 59.81 2.63 -1.27
C GLU A 27 58.73 1.70 -0.71
N ARG A 28 59.08 0.90 0.31
CA ARG A 28 58.13 0.04 1.01
C ARG A 28 57.06 0.85 1.73
N LEU A 29 57.43 1.89 2.47
CA LEU A 29 56.46 2.79 3.12
C LEU A 29 55.55 3.45 2.09
N ALA A 30 56.09 3.91 0.95
CA ALA A 30 55.27 4.47 -0.13
C ALA A 30 54.34 3.43 -0.78
N ALA A 31 54.77 2.16 -0.88
CA ALA A 31 53.92 1.07 -1.34
C ALA A 31 52.81 0.76 -0.32
N ASP A 32 53.15 0.66 0.96
CA ASP A 32 52.21 0.37 2.05
C ASP A 32 51.15 1.47 2.17
N THR A 33 51.55 2.75 2.10
CA THR A 33 50.61 3.88 2.10
C THR A 33 49.68 3.86 0.89
N ARG A 34 50.18 3.51 -0.30
CA ARG A 34 49.33 3.38 -1.50
C ARG A 34 48.31 2.25 -1.35
N ILE A 35 48.72 1.09 -0.84
CA ILE A 35 47.82 -0.04 -0.59
C ILE A 35 46.78 0.35 0.47
N ALA A 36 47.19 1.02 1.55
CA ALA A 36 46.29 1.48 2.60
C ALA A 36 45.27 2.49 2.05
N GLN A 37 45.70 3.44 1.23
CA GLN A 37 44.81 4.40 0.58
C GLN A 37 43.83 3.71 -0.36
N GLN A 38 44.30 2.82 -1.23
CA GLN A 38 43.44 2.06 -2.14
C GLN A 38 42.40 1.22 -1.39
N LYS A 39 42.77 0.60 -0.27
CA LYS A 39 41.82 -0.13 0.58
C LYS A 39 40.80 0.80 1.21
N SER A 40 41.24 1.92 1.77
CA SER A 40 40.34 2.93 2.35
C SER A 40 39.35 3.45 1.30
N ASP A 41 39.82 3.76 0.10
CA ASP A 41 38.98 4.26 -1.00
C ASP A 41 37.97 3.19 -1.45
N ALA A 42 38.40 1.92 -1.55
CA ALA A 42 37.53 0.81 -1.89
C ALA A 42 36.46 0.55 -0.81
N ASP A 43 36.83 0.62 0.47
CA ASP A 43 35.91 0.45 1.59
C ASP A 43 34.88 1.58 1.65
N ILE A 44 35.30 2.83 1.40
CA ILE A 44 34.40 3.99 1.30
C ILE A 44 33.42 3.79 0.15
N ALA A 45 33.90 3.44 -1.05
CA ALA A 45 33.04 3.23 -2.22
C ALA A 45 32.03 2.08 -1.99
N LEU A 46 32.45 1.00 -1.33
CA LEU A 46 31.57 -0.10 -0.96
C LEU A 46 30.51 0.35 0.05
N ALA A 47 30.89 1.13 1.06
CA ALA A 47 29.99 1.65 2.08
C ALA A 47 28.93 2.60 1.49
N GLU A 48 29.33 3.49 0.57
CA GLU A 48 28.41 4.40 -0.14
C GLU A 48 27.40 3.61 -0.99
N LYS A 49 27.87 2.64 -1.76
CA LYS A 49 26.99 1.78 -2.58
C LYS A 49 26.03 0.98 -1.72
N LYS A 50 26.50 0.46 -0.57
CA LYS A 50 25.63 -0.25 0.37
C LYS A 50 24.55 0.68 0.94
N LEU A 51 24.92 1.89 1.34
CA LEU A 51 23.97 2.88 1.87
C LEU A 51 22.88 3.23 0.84
N GLU A 52 23.26 3.38 -0.42
CA GLU A 52 22.32 3.65 -1.53
C GLU A 52 21.33 2.48 -1.72
N LEU A 53 21.84 1.25 -1.78
CA LEU A 53 21.02 0.05 -1.88
C LEU A 53 20.07 -0.09 -0.68
N ASP A 54 20.58 0.11 0.55
CA ASP A 54 19.77 0.03 1.77
C ASP A 54 18.64 1.06 1.77
N ARG A 55 18.88 2.29 1.27
CA ARG A 55 17.85 3.32 1.11
C ARG A 55 16.79 2.92 0.08
N SER A 56 17.22 2.46 -1.09
CA SER A 56 16.30 2.05 -2.16
C SER A 56 15.42 0.88 -1.73
N LEU A 57 16.00 -0.10 -1.02
CA LEU A 57 15.28 -1.25 -0.47
C LEU A 57 14.28 -0.84 0.61
N ALA A 58 14.65 0.10 1.49
CA ALA A 58 13.73 0.61 2.51
C ALA A 58 12.52 1.33 1.89
N ASP A 59 12.73 2.13 0.85
CA ASP A 59 11.65 2.83 0.15
C ASP A 59 10.76 1.88 -0.65
N TRP A 60 11.36 0.90 -1.35
CA TRP A 60 10.62 -0.15 -2.06
C TRP A 60 9.77 -0.96 -1.08
N LYS A 61 10.33 -1.39 0.06
CA LYS A 61 9.62 -2.15 1.08
C LYS A 61 8.41 -1.39 1.63
N ARG A 62 8.59 -0.12 1.99
CA ARG A 62 7.50 0.74 2.49
C ARG A 62 6.35 0.87 1.49
N ARG A 63 6.66 0.96 0.19
CA ARG A 63 5.66 1.08 -0.87
C ARG A 63 4.94 -0.24 -1.11
N THR A 64 5.67 -1.34 -1.12
CA THR A 64 5.12 -2.69 -1.36
C THR A 64 4.19 -3.12 -0.23
N GLU A 65 4.63 -3.02 1.03
CA GLU A 65 3.79 -3.37 2.19
C GLU A 65 2.48 -2.55 2.22
N PHE A 66 2.59 -1.25 1.91
CA PHE A 66 1.40 -0.39 1.86
C PHE A 66 0.51 -0.68 0.63
N ALA A 67 1.08 -1.10 -0.49
CA ALA A 67 0.32 -1.54 -1.66
C ALA A 67 -0.46 -2.83 -1.36
N GLU A 68 0.16 -3.80 -0.69
CA GLU A 68 -0.49 -5.05 -0.26
C GLU A 68 -1.66 -4.77 0.69
N GLU A 69 -1.43 -3.94 1.70
CA GLU A 69 -2.47 -3.54 2.67
C GLU A 69 -3.68 -2.90 1.97
N ILE A 70 -3.44 -1.93 1.09
CA ILE A 70 -4.51 -1.21 0.40
C ILE A 70 -5.26 -2.14 -0.56
N LEU A 71 -4.55 -2.98 -1.31
CA LEU A 71 -5.19 -3.90 -2.25
C LEU A 71 -6.07 -4.92 -1.50
N ALA A 72 -5.59 -5.47 -0.37
CA ALA A 72 -6.37 -6.35 0.48
C ALA A 72 -7.62 -5.66 1.05
N ASP A 73 -7.49 -4.41 1.50
CA ASP A 73 -8.62 -3.62 1.98
C ASP A 73 -9.67 -3.37 0.88
N PHE A 74 -9.25 -3.10 -0.36
CA PHE A 74 -10.18 -2.90 -1.49
C PHE A 74 -10.93 -4.18 -1.86
N TYR A 75 -10.26 -5.34 -1.86
CA TYR A 75 -10.95 -6.62 -2.02
C TYR A 75 -11.94 -6.89 -0.90
N ARG A 76 -11.55 -6.64 0.36
CA ARG A 76 -12.47 -6.76 1.50
C ARG A 76 -13.65 -5.81 1.34
N ALA A 77 -13.43 -4.57 0.90
CA ALA A 77 -14.50 -3.61 0.68
C ALA A 77 -15.49 -4.09 -0.38
N ARG A 78 -15.00 -4.65 -1.50
CA ARG A 78 -15.84 -5.29 -2.52
C ARG A 78 -16.72 -6.39 -1.92
N ASP A 79 -16.12 -7.27 -1.13
CA ASP A 79 -16.85 -8.39 -0.54
C ASP A 79 -17.88 -7.90 0.50
N VAL A 80 -17.53 -6.89 1.32
CA VAL A 80 -18.46 -6.20 2.24
C VAL A 80 -19.66 -5.61 1.49
N PHE A 81 -19.44 -4.92 0.37
CA PHE A 81 -20.52 -4.34 -0.42
C PHE A 81 -21.40 -5.41 -1.06
N ASN A 82 -20.82 -6.51 -1.53
CA ASN A 82 -21.56 -7.61 -2.13
C ASN A 82 -22.39 -8.36 -1.07
N ASP A 83 -21.80 -8.66 0.08
CA ASP A 83 -22.45 -9.44 1.14
C ASP A 83 -23.53 -8.65 1.87
N SER A 84 -23.28 -7.37 2.15
CA SER A 84 -24.27 -6.51 2.81
C SER A 84 -25.54 -6.40 1.98
N ARG A 85 -25.42 -6.33 0.65
CA ARG A 85 -26.52 -6.07 -0.27
C ARG A 85 -27.21 -7.33 -0.82
N ARG A 86 -26.91 -8.51 -0.27
CA ARG A 86 -27.63 -9.73 -0.66
C ARG A 86 -29.12 -9.61 -0.27
N PRO A 87 -30.06 -9.91 -1.18
CA PRO A 87 -31.49 -9.66 -0.97
C PRO A 87 -32.14 -10.58 0.08
N PHE A 88 -31.48 -11.69 0.44
CA PHE A 88 -31.97 -12.57 1.50
C PHE A 88 -31.74 -11.94 2.88
N ALA A 89 -32.82 -11.73 3.64
CA ALA A 89 -32.77 -11.24 5.02
C ALA A 89 -33.00 -12.39 6.02
N MET A 90 -32.27 -12.37 7.13
CA MET A 90 -32.48 -13.28 8.25
C MET A 90 -33.53 -12.73 9.22
N ALA A 91 -34.15 -13.61 10.01
CA ALA A 91 -35.08 -13.20 11.05
C ALA A 91 -34.40 -12.23 12.03
N GLY A 92 -35.05 -11.08 12.28
CA GLY A 92 -34.53 -10.05 13.17
C GLY A 92 -33.62 -9.01 12.53
N GLU A 93 -33.25 -9.15 11.25
CA GLU A 93 -32.56 -8.08 10.53
C GLU A 93 -33.50 -6.94 10.16
N GLY A 94 -32.93 -5.75 9.96
CA GLY A 94 -33.66 -4.54 9.58
C GLY A 94 -34.41 -3.88 10.74
N GLN A 95 -34.53 -4.56 11.89
CA GLN A 95 -35.29 -4.11 13.06
C GLN A 95 -34.67 -2.88 13.75
N SER A 96 -33.38 -2.60 13.54
CA SER A 96 -32.72 -1.41 14.09
C SER A 96 -33.05 -0.11 13.32
N ARG A 97 -33.89 -0.18 12.28
CA ARG A 97 -34.29 0.95 11.47
C ARG A 97 -34.85 2.10 12.33
N PRO A 98 -34.38 3.34 12.14
CA PRO A 98 -34.97 4.52 12.78
C PRO A 98 -36.45 4.69 12.44
N GLY A 99 -37.27 5.01 13.45
CA GLY A 99 -38.71 5.24 13.28
C GLY A 99 -39.51 3.97 12.98
N ARG A 100 -38.97 2.79 13.28
CA ARG A 100 -39.72 1.53 13.27
C ARG A 100 -40.86 1.58 14.28
N ILE A 101 -42.04 1.09 13.88
CA ILE A 101 -43.18 0.88 14.77
C ILE A 101 -43.22 -0.61 15.11
N ASP A 102 -43.24 -0.95 16.41
CA ASP A 102 -43.36 -2.34 16.88
C ASP A 102 -44.76 -2.87 16.59
N SER A 103 -44.97 -3.28 15.33
CA SER A 103 -46.19 -3.86 14.81
C SER A 103 -45.83 -4.98 13.85
N ASP A 104 -46.54 -6.11 13.92
CA ASP A 104 -46.34 -7.24 13.01
C ASP A 104 -47.06 -7.04 11.67
N SER A 105 -47.00 -5.83 11.12
CA SER A 105 -47.62 -5.53 9.84
C SER A 105 -46.71 -5.93 8.66
N ASP A 106 -47.34 -6.38 7.57
CA ASP A 106 -46.64 -6.68 6.31
C ASP A 106 -45.80 -5.49 5.81
N LEU A 107 -46.27 -4.27 6.05
CA LEU A 107 -45.57 -3.04 5.66
C LEU A 107 -44.29 -2.84 6.45
N GLU A 108 -44.32 -3.02 7.77
CA GLU A 108 -43.13 -2.88 8.61
C GLU A 108 -42.10 -3.97 8.27
N ARG A 109 -42.51 -5.22 8.08
CA ARG A 109 -41.59 -6.30 7.65
C ARG A 109 -40.92 -6.00 6.30
N TYR A 110 -41.66 -5.41 5.37
CA TYR A 110 -41.10 -4.97 4.09
C TYR A 110 -40.08 -3.83 4.25
N ARG A 111 -40.39 -2.82 5.07
CA ARG A 111 -39.46 -1.72 5.37
C ARG A 111 -38.21 -2.19 6.08
N ASP A 112 -38.30 -3.20 6.94
CA ASP A 112 -37.14 -3.79 7.59
C ASP A 112 -36.25 -4.49 6.57
N ALA A 113 -36.85 -5.29 5.68
CA ALA A 113 -36.10 -5.97 4.62
C ALA A 113 -35.38 -4.96 3.70
N LEU A 114 -36.03 -3.85 3.36
CA LEU A 114 -35.40 -2.74 2.63
C LEU A 114 -34.23 -2.09 3.39
N TYR A 115 -34.28 -2.09 4.73
CA TYR A 115 -33.23 -1.52 5.59
C TYR A 115 -32.04 -2.46 5.79
N THR A 116 -32.25 -3.77 5.70
CA THR A 116 -31.24 -4.81 5.91
C THR A 116 -29.91 -4.54 5.18
N PRO A 117 -29.88 -4.17 3.88
CA PRO A 117 -28.62 -3.87 3.19
C PRO A 117 -27.80 -2.76 3.85
N PHE A 118 -28.47 -1.67 4.24
CA PHE A 118 -27.80 -0.56 4.90
C PHE A 118 -27.43 -0.88 6.34
N GLU A 119 -28.27 -1.63 7.07
CA GLU A 119 -27.95 -2.09 8.43
C GLU A 119 -26.65 -2.89 8.43
N ARG A 120 -26.52 -3.90 7.55
CA ARG A 120 -25.29 -4.70 7.42
C ARG A 120 -24.09 -3.85 7.05
N LEU A 121 -24.24 -2.97 6.05
CA LEU A 121 -23.16 -2.09 5.61
C LEU A 121 -22.73 -1.10 6.70
N SER A 122 -23.67 -0.63 7.53
CA SER A 122 -23.39 0.30 8.63
C SER A 122 -22.55 -0.34 9.74
N ARG A 123 -22.61 -1.66 9.93
CA ARG A 123 -21.76 -2.40 10.87
C ARG A 123 -20.29 -2.35 10.47
N GLU A 124 -20.00 -2.23 9.17
CA GLU A 124 -18.64 -2.12 8.63
C GLU A 124 -18.13 -0.67 8.53
N ARG A 125 -18.85 0.30 9.12
CA ARG A 125 -18.50 1.72 9.02
C ARG A 125 -17.10 2.05 9.53
N GLU A 126 -16.65 1.41 10.60
CA GLU A 126 -15.29 1.62 11.14
C GLU A 126 -14.22 1.17 10.14
N PHE A 127 -14.41 -0.01 9.55
CA PHE A 127 -13.53 -0.51 8.49
C PHE A 127 -13.51 0.45 7.28
N LEU A 128 -14.68 0.87 6.79
CA LEU A 128 -14.80 1.80 5.66
C LEU A 128 -14.19 3.19 5.97
N ALA A 129 -14.28 3.65 7.21
CA ALA A 129 -13.60 4.86 7.64
C ALA A 129 -12.07 4.67 7.68
N SER A 130 -11.60 3.51 8.14
CA SER A 130 -10.17 3.19 8.22
C SER A 130 -9.51 3.19 6.84
N ILE A 131 -10.12 2.56 5.83
CA ILE A 131 -9.60 2.56 4.46
C ILE A 131 -9.62 3.98 3.87
N THR A 132 -10.70 4.73 4.08
CA THR A 132 -10.82 6.11 3.57
C THR A 132 -9.76 7.04 4.16
N SER A 133 -9.36 6.83 5.41
CA SER A 133 -8.28 7.60 6.05
C SER A 133 -6.91 7.45 5.34
N LYS A 134 -6.69 6.32 4.66
CA LYS A 134 -5.44 6.03 3.94
C LYS A 134 -5.36 6.72 2.57
N LYS A 135 -6.46 7.32 2.08
CA LYS A 135 -6.57 7.97 0.76
C LYS A 135 -5.41 8.91 0.45
N PHE A 136 -5.14 9.89 1.32
CA PHE A 136 -4.12 10.91 1.05
C PHE A 136 -2.71 10.34 1.02
N ARG A 137 -2.43 9.33 1.85
CA ARG A 137 -1.14 8.62 1.83
C ARG A 137 -1.00 7.81 0.53
N PHE A 138 -2.06 7.16 0.08
CA PHE A 138 -2.06 6.44 -1.20
C PHE A 138 -1.84 7.40 -2.38
N MET A 139 -2.53 8.54 -2.39
CA MET A 139 -2.33 9.57 -3.43
C MET A 139 -0.89 10.11 -3.45
N ALA A 140 -0.26 10.29 -2.29
CA ALA A 140 1.12 10.76 -2.21
C ALA A 140 2.13 9.74 -2.76
N LEU A 141 1.87 8.44 -2.57
CA LEU A 141 2.79 7.37 -2.99
C LEU A 141 2.56 6.91 -4.43
N PHE A 142 1.31 6.83 -4.88
CA PHE A 142 0.92 6.22 -6.16
C PHE A 142 0.31 7.22 -7.17
N GLY A 143 0.16 8.49 -6.78
CA GLY A 143 -0.30 9.57 -7.66
C GLY A 143 -1.71 10.06 -7.34
N ARG A 144 -2.01 11.32 -7.66
CA ARG A 144 -3.25 12.00 -7.27
C ARG A 144 -4.53 11.34 -7.80
N HIS A 145 -4.51 10.81 -9.02
CA HIS A 145 -5.67 10.23 -9.69
C HIS A 145 -6.22 8.98 -8.97
N THR A 146 -5.37 8.28 -8.21
CA THR A 146 -5.79 7.07 -7.47
C THR A 146 -6.77 7.36 -6.33
N GLY A 147 -6.93 8.64 -5.95
CA GLY A 147 -7.90 9.05 -4.94
C GLY A 147 -9.36 8.81 -5.34
N GLU A 148 -9.66 8.68 -6.64
CA GLU A 148 -11.00 8.45 -7.18
C GLU A 148 -11.58 7.09 -6.73
N ALA A 149 -10.73 6.07 -6.55
CA ALA A 149 -11.16 4.76 -6.06
C ALA A 149 -11.75 4.85 -4.63
N PHE A 150 -11.16 5.67 -3.76
CA PHE A 150 -11.66 5.90 -2.39
C PHE A 150 -12.96 6.72 -2.39
N GLU A 151 -13.09 7.69 -3.29
CA GLU A 151 -14.33 8.46 -3.47
C GLU A 151 -15.46 7.55 -3.95
N THR A 152 -15.14 6.57 -4.79
CA THR A 152 -16.10 5.57 -5.27
C THR A 152 -16.68 4.73 -4.12
N LEU A 153 -15.85 4.29 -3.17
CA LEU A 153 -16.33 3.59 -1.96
C LEU A 153 -17.27 4.46 -1.12
N THR A 154 -16.87 5.71 -0.86
CA THR A 154 -17.69 6.66 -0.09
C THR A 154 -19.01 6.96 -0.79
N SER A 155 -18.96 7.15 -2.11
CA SER A 155 -20.12 7.40 -2.96
C SER A 155 -21.06 6.20 -2.99
N ALA A 156 -20.54 4.98 -3.07
CA ALA A 156 -21.33 3.75 -3.03
C ALA A 156 -22.07 3.59 -1.70
N TYR A 157 -21.38 3.81 -0.57
CA TYR A 157 -22.00 3.81 0.76
C TYR A 157 -23.15 4.82 0.86
N ASN A 158 -22.92 6.05 0.40
CA ASN A 158 -23.93 7.11 0.42
C ASN A 158 -25.12 6.82 -0.50
N GLN A 159 -24.88 6.22 -1.67
CA GLN A 159 -25.94 5.80 -2.59
C GLN A 159 -26.83 4.73 -1.95
N VAL A 160 -26.26 3.71 -1.31
CA VAL A 160 -27.01 2.66 -0.60
C VAL A 160 -27.83 3.25 0.54
N SER A 161 -27.23 4.10 1.37
CA SER A 161 -27.90 4.80 2.47
C SER A 161 -29.09 5.63 1.98
N SER A 162 -28.86 6.45 0.94
CA SER A 162 -29.88 7.32 0.37
C SER A 162 -31.02 6.52 -0.28
N ALA A 163 -30.69 5.49 -1.08
CA ALA A 163 -31.69 4.65 -1.72
C ALA A 163 -32.56 3.90 -0.71
N THR A 164 -31.95 3.37 0.35
CA THR A 164 -32.65 2.74 1.47
C THR A 164 -33.64 3.71 2.11
N GLY A 165 -33.19 4.92 2.45
CA GLY A 165 -34.03 5.96 3.04
C GLY A 165 -35.19 6.38 2.13
N MET A 166 -34.96 6.49 0.81
CA MET A 166 -36.01 6.80 -0.15
C MET A 166 -37.06 5.68 -0.22
N LEU A 167 -36.63 4.41 -0.32
CA LEU A 167 -37.53 3.25 -0.43
C LEU A 167 -38.42 3.07 0.81
N ILE A 168 -37.87 3.25 2.01
CA ILE A 168 -38.61 3.11 3.28
C ILE A 168 -39.73 4.15 3.40
N ASN A 169 -39.48 5.37 2.92
CA ASN A 169 -40.39 6.50 3.04
C ASN A 169 -41.46 6.55 1.94
N LEU A 170 -41.46 5.61 0.99
CA LEU A 170 -42.52 5.53 -0.01
C LEU A 170 -43.87 5.17 0.67
N PRO A 171 -44.96 5.87 0.31
CA PRO A 171 -46.27 5.64 0.91
C PRO A 171 -46.92 4.33 0.45
N THR A 172 -46.55 3.85 -0.75
CA THR A 172 -47.07 2.63 -1.36
C THR A 172 -45.94 1.83 -2.01
N ARG A 173 -46.17 0.52 -2.21
CA ARG A 173 -45.24 -0.37 -2.93
C ARG A 173 -45.32 -0.22 -4.46
N ASP A 174 -45.52 1.00 -4.94
CA ASP A 174 -45.74 1.22 -6.37
C ASP A 174 -44.44 1.01 -7.15
N VAL A 175 -44.50 0.13 -8.15
CA VAL A 175 -43.32 -0.28 -8.93
C VAL A 175 -43.18 0.67 -10.11
N THR A 176 -42.35 1.70 -9.92
CA THR A 176 -41.98 2.66 -10.96
C THR A 176 -40.56 2.36 -11.46
N SER A 177 -40.15 2.96 -12.58
CA SER A 177 -38.76 2.90 -13.03
C SER A 177 -37.79 3.44 -11.97
N SER A 178 -38.22 4.46 -11.21
CA SER A 178 -37.45 5.03 -10.11
C SER A 178 -37.26 4.05 -8.96
N THR A 179 -38.30 3.31 -8.55
CA THR A 179 -38.16 2.34 -7.45
C THR A 179 -37.28 1.16 -7.83
N LYS A 180 -37.40 0.64 -9.06
CA LYS A 180 -36.49 -0.40 -9.57
C LYS A 180 -35.03 0.01 -9.53
N ARG A 181 -34.73 1.28 -9.86
CA ARG A 181 -33.37 1.81 -9.78
C ARG A 181 -32.85 1.86 -8.34
N LEU A 182 -33.70 2.26 -7.39
CA LEU A 182 -33.32 2.28 -5.97
C LEU A 182 -33.12 0.87 -5.42
N GLU A 183 -33.98 -0.08 -5.80
CA GLU A 183 -33.86 -1.51 -5.48
C GLU A 183 -32.54 -2.09 -6.02
N ALA A 184 -32.15 -1.74 -7.25
CA ALA A 184 -30.86 -2.12 -7.81
C ALA A 184 -29.68 -1.61 -6.97
N ILE A 185 -29.75 -0.36 -6.50
CA ILE A 185 -28.69 0.23 -5.66
C ILE A 185 -28.53 -0.54 -4.34
N ILE A 186 -29.63 -0.99 -3.72
CA ILE A 186 -29.57 -1.78 -2.47
C ILE A 186 -29.30 -3.28 -2.69
N GLY A 187 -29.09 -3.71 -3.95
CA GLY A 187 -28.76 -5.10 -4.33
C GLY A 187 -29.95 -6.03 -4.49
N TRP A 188 -31.15 -5.49 -4.70
CA TRP A 188 -32.39 -6.27 -4.88
C TRP A 188 -32.77 -6.50 -6.35
N ALA A 189 -32.02 -5.95 -7.31
CA ALA A 189 -32.22 -6.25 -8.73
C ALA A 189 -31.50 -7.54 -9.15
N LEU A 190 -32.07 -8.26 -10.12
CA LEU A 190 -31.54 -9.54 -10.62
C LEU A 190 -30.48 -9.39 -11.73
N GLU A 191 -30.55 -8.33 -12.54
CA GLU A 191 -29.77 -8.22 -13.78
C GLU A 191 -28.65 -7.18 -13.72
N ASP A 192 -28.93 -5.95 -13.26
CA ASP A 192 -27.94 -4.86 -13.24
C ASP A 192 -27.65 -4.39 -11.81
N ASP A 193 -26.40 -4.57 -11.37
CA ASP A 193 -25.89 -4.02 -10.11
C ASP A 193 -24.90 -2.87 -10.35
N PRO A 194 -25.37 -1.61 -10.34
CA PRO A 194 -24.54 -0.45 -10.61
C PRO A 194 -23.51 -0.19 -9.51
N ILE A 195 -23.74 -0.67 -8.27
CA ILE A 195 -22.79 -0.50 -7.18
C ILE A 195 -21.65 -1.50 -7.35
N LYS A 196 -21.96 -2.77 -7.61
CA LYS A 196 -20.94 -3.80 -7.84
C LYS A 196 -19.99 -3.38 -8.96
N THR A 197 -20.52 -2.92 -10.09
CA THR A 197 -19.73 -2.46 -11.23
C THR A 197 -18.75 -1.34 -10.83
N LYS A 198 -19.24 -0.31 -10.12
CA LYS A 198 -18.39 0.78 -9.63
C LYS A 198 -17.32 0.31 -8.65
N ILE A 199 -17.64 -0.62 -7.77
CA ILE A 199 -16.65 -1.16 -6.82
C ILE A 199 -15.59 -1.98 -7.55
N ASP A 200 -15.98 -2.80 -8.53
CA ASP A 200 -15.02 -3.58 -9.33
C ASP A 200 -14.09 -2.65 -10.13
N GLU A 201 -14.60 -1.55 -10.70
CA GLU A 201 -13.79 -0.52 -11.35
C GLU A 201 -12.80 0.17 -10.38
N ALA A 202 -13.24 0.44 -9.16
CA ALA A 202 -12.37 1.01 -8.12
C ALA A 202 -11.27 0.02 -7.70
N VAL A 203 -11.59 -1.27 -7.56
CA VAL A 203 -10.61 -2.33 -7.30
C VAL A 203 -9.60 -2.41 -8.44
N ALA A 204 -10.04 -2.44 -9.70
CA ALA A 204 -9.16 -2.48 -10.87
C ALA A 204 -8.21 -1.26 -10.93
N THR A 205 -8.71 -0.07 -10.56
CA THR A 205 -7.89 1.14 -10.47
C THR A 205 -6.76 0.99 -9.45
N VAL A 206 -7.06 0.40 -8.30
CA VAL A 206 -6.07 0.14 -7.24
C VAL A 206 -5.10 -0.96 -7.64
N GLU A 207 -5.58 -2.04 -8.26
CA GLU A 207 -4.72 -3.11 -8.81
C GLU A 207 -3.68 -2.55 -9.78
N ILE A 208 -4.10 -1.70 -10.73
CA ILE A 208 -3.20 -1.06 -11.70
C ILE A 208 -2.16 -0.19 -10.99
N ALA A 209 -2.56 0.58 -9.98
CA ALA A 209 -1.65 1.44 -9.22
C ALA A 209 -0.64 0.64 -8.36
N CYS A 210 -1.06 -0.48 -7.81
CA CYS A 210 -0.24 -1.33 -6.92
C CYS A 210 0.67 -2.30 -7.70
N ALA A 211 0.25 -2.77 -8.88
CA ALA A 211 0.95 -3.82 -9.65
C ALA A 211 2.46 -3.60 -9.85
N PRO A 212 2.95 -2.37 -10.17
CA PRO A 212 4.39 -2.15 -10.33
C PRO A 212 5.21 -2.44 -9.07
N TRP A 213 4.63 -2.27 -7.88
CA TRP A 213 5.33 -2.47 -6.61
C TRP A 213 5.23 -3.91 -6.11
N LEU A 214 4.14 -4.60 -6.44
CA LEU A 214 3.93 -6.00 -6.06
C LEU A 214 4.72 -6.99 -6.92
N THR A 215 5.04 -6.62 -8.16
CA THR A 215 5.72 -7.50 -9.12
C THR A 215 7.19 -7.14 -9.37
N SER A 216 7.61 -5.93 -8.99
CA SER A 216 9.00 -5.52 -9.16
C SER A 216 9.91 -6.20 -8.14
N THR A 217 11.13 -6.52 -8.57
CA THR A 217 12.22 -6.84 -7.65
C THR A 217 12.86 -5.52 -7.19
N PRO A 218 13.25 -5.37 -5.91
CA PRO A 218 14.03 -4.21 -5.49
C PRO A 218 15.31 -4.13 -6.35
N ALA A 219 15.58 -2.93 -6.88
CA ALA A 219 16.76 -2.64 -7.70
C ALA A 219 18.04 -2.56 -6.85
#